data_AF-A0A179DNE2-F1
#
_entry.id   AF-A0A179DNE2-F1
#
_cell.length_a   1.000
_cell.length_b   1.000
_cell.length_c   1.000
_cell.angle_alpha   90.00
_cell.angle_beta   90.00
_cell.angle_gamma   90.00
#
_symmetry.space_group_name_H-M   'P 1'
#
loop_
_entity.id
_entity.type
_entity.pdbx_description
1 polymer ?
#
loop_
_entity_poly.entity_id
_entity_poly.type
_entity_poly.pdbx_seq_one_letter_code
_entity_poly.pdbx_strand_id
1 'polypeptide(L)'
;MTICCSQKKSIEIIYYSKSQDKPTNIDEEKVYVLKKKALNADFDTTRLFKIDSIKKTCSTIKNIFEPINGVYNYYQFISTHLGRKLVFPGENLKDSLMIGHDILIIKTDNENKIIDAFQYTLEWGEYPLQSDLYRSTINGLKIKNHLKIEQFKFVSTENNLFEDNFEDGRVIWLK
;
A
#
# COMPACT_ATOMS: atom_id res chain seq x y z
N MET A 1 6.00 39.07 19.32
CA MET A 1 6.37 38.17 18.20
C MET A 1 6.09 36.75 18.69
N THR A 2 4.88 36.25 18.48
CA THR A 2 4.45 34.96 19.05
C THR A 2 4.89 33.85 18.11
N ILE A 3 5.98 33.18 18.47
CA ILE A 3 6.43 31.97 17.79
C ILE A 3 5.41 30.87 18.14
N CYS A 4 4.45 30.65 17.24
CA CYS A 4 3.55 29.52 17.33
C CYS A 4 4.30 28.27 16.88
N CYS A 5 5.09 27.69 17.79
CA CYS A 5 5.60 26.33 17.60
C CYS A 5 4.41 25.38 17.69
N SER A 6 3.75 25.12 16.56
CA SER A 6 2.80 24.01 16.46
C SER A 6 3.56 22.73 16.77
N GLN A 7 3.32 22.18 17.97
CA GLN A 7 3.90 20.92 18.39
C GLN A 7 3.39 19.85 17.42
N LYS A 8 4.24 19.42 16.48
CA LYS A 8 3.94 18.26 15.63
C LYS A 8 3.65 17.09 16.55
N LYS A 9 2.40 16.61 16.54
CA LYS A 9 2.01 15.42 17.27
C LYS A 9 2.80 14.24 16.73
N SER A 10 3.32 13.41 17.64
CA SER A 10 3.95 12.15 17.26
C SER A 10 2.90 11.17 16.74
N ILE A 11 3.34 10.22 15.90
CA ILE A 11 2.51 9.09 15.48
C ILE A 11 1.92 8.40 16.71
N GLU A 12 0.63 8.07 16.62
CA GLU A 12 -0.07 7.29 17.64
C GLU A 12 -0.63 6.03 16.99
N ILE A 13 -0.08 4.86 17.34
CA ILE A 13 -0.59 3.56 16.89
C ILE A 13 -1.82 3.20 17.75
N ILE A 14 -3.01 3.29 17.16
CA ILE A 14 -4.28 3.02 17.87
C ILE A 14 -4.82 1.62 17.61
N TYR A 15 -4.27 0.91 16.63
CA TYR A 15 -4.57 -0.51 16.39
C TYR A 15 -3.37 -1.21 15.78
N TYR A 16 -3.12 -2.43 16.23
CA TYR A 16 -2.13 -3.30 15.64
C TYR A 16 -2.52 -4.77 15.88
N SER A 17 -2.43 -5.59 14.83
CA SER A 17 -2.65 -7.03 14.91
C SER A 17 -1.46 -7.80 14.34
N LYS A 18 -1.02 -8.81 15.09
CA LYS A 18 -0.05 -9.82 14.66
C LYS A 18 -0.71 -11.10 14.14
N SER A 19 -2.04 -11.15 14.06
CA SER A 19 -2.73 -12.36 13.62
C SER A 19 -2.33 -12.72 12.19
N GLN A 20 -2.09 -14.00 11.95
CA GLN A 20 -1.99 -14.54 10.60
C GLN A 20 -3.40 -14.90 10.15
N ASP A 21 -3.80 -14.40 8.99
CA ASP A 21 -5.09 -14.75 8.41
C ASP A 21 -4.91 -15.99 7.53
N LYS A 22 -5.97 -16.79 7.43
CA LYS A 22 -5.98 -17.92 6.51
C LYS A 22 -5.89 -17.41 5.07
N PRO A 23 -5.07 -18.03 4.22
CA PRO A 23 -5.03 -17.68 2.80
C PRO A 23 -6.39 -17.93 2.17
N THR A 24 -6.83 -17.00 1.31
CA THR A 24 -7.87 -17.27 0.31
C THR A 24 -7.36 -18.29 -0.71
N ASN A 25 -8.27 -19.07 -1.31
CA ASN A 25 -7.89 -20.04 -2.35
C ASN A 25 -7.52 -19.34 -3.66
N ILE A 26 -6.98 -20.13 -4.58
CA ILE A 26 -6.71 -19.67 -5.95
C ILE A 26 -8.04 -19.26 -6.60
N ASP A 27 -8.02 -18.15 -7.32
CA ASP A 27 -9.17 -17.56 -8.02
C ASP A 27 -10.30 -17.04 -7.10
N GLU A 28 -10.13 -17.07 -5.77
CA GLU A 28 -11.00 -16.38 -4.82
C GLU A 28 -10.65 -14.88 -4.72
N GLU A 29 -11.66 -14.05 -4.42
CA GLU A 29 -11.45 -12.61 -4.20
C GLU A 29 -10.53 -12.40 -2.99
N LYS A 30 -9.46 -11.62 -3.19
CA LYS A 30 -8.51 -11.28 -2.13
C LYS A 30 -9.19 -10.47 -1.03
N VAL A 31 -9.08 -10.95 0.21
CA VAL A 31 -9.60 -10.25 1.38
C VAL A 31 -8.46 -9.48 2.05
N TYR A 32 -8.61 -8.16 2.16
CA TYR A 32 -7.66 -7.28 2.85
C TYR A 32 -8.11 -7.07 4.29
N VAL A 33 -7.30 -7.58 5.24
CA VAL A 33 -7.59 -7.50 6.67
C VAL A 33 -6.77 -6.38 7.30
N LEU A 34 -7.41 -5.54 8.12
CA LEU A 34 -6.73 -4.45 8.81
C LEU A 34 -5.67 -5.02 9.77
N LYS A 35 -4.44 -4.54 9.65
CA LYS A 35 -3.30 -4.94 10.50
C LYS A 35 -2.76 -3.80 11.33
N LYS A 36 -2.87 -2.56 10.87
CA LYS A 36 -2.40 -1.39 11.61
C LYS A 36 -3.27 -0.18 11.33
N LYS A 37 -3.52 0.61 12.36
CA LYS A 37 -4.10 1.95 12.25
C LYS A 37 -3.29 2.92 13.09
N ALA A 38 -2.96 4.07 12.52
CA ALA A 38 -2.21 5.12 13.20
C ALA A 38 -2.82 6.50 12.96
N LEU A 39 -2.72 7.38 13.95
CA LEU A 39 -3.03 8.81 13.86
C LEU A 39 -1.72 9.61 13.76
N ASN A 40 -1.80 10.84 13.24
CA ASN A 40 -0.66 11.74 13.04
C ASN A 40 0.46 11.07 12.21
N ALA A 41 0.06 10.39 11.15
CA ALA A 41 0.91 9.55 10.33
C ALA A 41 0.90 9.98 8.86
N ASP A 42 1.91 9.56 8.11
CA ASP A 42 1.99 9.67 6.65
C ASP A 42 2.75 8.45 6.08
N PHE A 43 2.82 8.40 4.75
CA PHE A 43 3.67 7.48 4.02
C PHE A 43 5.08 8.05 3.85
N ASP A 44 6.08 7.18 3.84
CA ASP A 44 7.40 7.54 3.32
C ASP A 44 7.40 7.43 1.79
N THR A 45 6.79 8.42 1.12
CA THR A 45 6.68 8.45 -0.35
C THR A 45 8.04 8.41 -1.04
N THR A 46 9.06 9.02 -0.42
CA THR A 46 10.43 9.00 -0.95
C THR A 46 10.98 7.57 -0.98
N ARG A 47 10.74 6.76 0.05
CA ARG A 47 11.16 5.35 0.06
C ARG A 47 10.29 4.48 -0.85
N LEU A 48 8.99 4.77 -0.96
CA LEU A 48 8.09 4.06 -1.89
C LEU A 48 8.54 4.21 -3.35
N PHE A 49 8.84 5.42 -3.81
CA PHE A 49 9.30 5.67 -5.19
C PHE A 49 10.79 5.38 -5.41
N LYS A 50 11.52 4.99 -4.35
CA LYS A 50 12.92 4.54 -4.43
C LYS A 50 13.05 3.09 -3.97
N ILE A 51 11.98 2.29 -4.09
CA ILE A 51 11.98 0.90 -3.64
C ILE A 51 13.06 0.07 -4.34
N ASP A 52 13.37 0.37 -5.60
CA ASP A 52 14.46 -0.25 -6.36
C ASP A 52 15.87 0.02 -5.82
N SER A 53 16.05 1.09 -5.04
CA SER A 53 17.33 1.41 -4.40
C SER A 53 17.58 0.57 -3.14
N ILE A 54 16.60 -0.22 -2.71
CA ILE A 54 16.64 -0.91 -1.42
C ILE A 54 17.18 -2.33 -1.62
N LYS A 55 18.12 -2.73 -0.75
CA LYS A 55 18.62 -4.11 -0.74
C LYS A 55 17.46 -5.07 -0.45
N LYS A 56 17.17 -5.94 -1.40
CA LYS A 56 16.03 -6.86 -1.35
C LYS A 56 16.17 -7.86 -0.19
N THR A 57 15.47 -7.60 0.91
CA THR A 57 15.08 -8.61 1.88
C THR A 57 13.61 -8.37 2.26
N CYS A 58 12.86 -9.43 2.57
CA CYS A 58 11.43 -9.29 2.91
C CYS A 58 11.19 -8.38 4.12
N SER A 59 12.11 -8.34 5.09
CA SER A 59 12.02 -7.42 6.23
C SER A 59 12.26 -5.97 5.83
N THR A 60 13.21 -5.70 4.92
CA THR A 60 13.50 -4.33 4.47
C THR A 60 12.35 -3.76 3.63
N ILE A 61 11.72 -4.58 2.78
CA ILE A 61 10.57 -4.14 1.95
C ILE A 61 9.37 -3.80 2.84
N LYS A 62 9.01 -4.67 3.79
CA LYS A 62 7.89 -4.41 4.73
C LYS A 62 8.04 -3.08 5.48
N ASN A 63 9.27 -2.72 5.86
CA ASN A 63 9.56 -1.48 6.58
C ASN A 63 9.34 -0.20 5.77
N ILE A 64 9.20 -0.27 4.44
CA ILE A 64 8.87 0.88 3.59
C ILE A 64 7.42 1.31 3.80
N PHE A 65 6.57 0.33 4.07
CA PHE A 65 5.14 0.54 4.25
C PHE A 65 4.79 0.94 5.68
N GLU A 66 5.76 1.06 6.59
CA GLU A 66 5.53 1.54 7.95
C GLU A 66 5.21 3.05 7.96
N PRO A 67 4.28 3.51 8.83
CA PRO A 67 3.95 4.92 8.90
C PRO A 67 5.11 5.78 9.42
N ILE A 68 5.23 6.99 8.90
CA ILE A 68 6.10 8.06 9.42
C ILE A 68 5.28 9.19 10.03
N ASN A 69 5.91 10.16 10.69
CA ASN A 69 5.19 11.28 11.32
C ASN A 69 4.50 12.13 10.25
N GLY A 70 3.23 12.44 10.48
CA GLY A 70 2.40 13.18 9.54
C GLY A 70 1.17 13.82 10.17
N VAL A 71 0.22 14.20 9.32
CA VAL A 71 -1.04 14.83 9.74
C VAL A 71 -2.27 13.99 9.39
N TYR A 72 -2.08 12.82 8.77
CA TYR A 72 -3.14 11.97 8.27
C TYR A 72 -3.42 10.80 9.21
N ASN A 73 -4.53 10.12 8.94
CA ASN A 73 -4.82 8.82 9.50
C ASN A 73 -4.29 7.76 8.54
N TYR A 74 -3.53 6.82 9.06
CA TYR A 74 -2.89 5.76 8.30
C TYR A 74 -3.55 4.42 8.60
N TYR A 75 -3.75 3.61 7.56
CA TYR A 75 -4.26 2.26 7.65
C TYR A 75 -3.37 1.33 6.84
N GLN A 76 -3.05 0.17 7.42
CA GLN A 76 -2.35 -0.92 6.75
C GLN A 76 -3.24 -2.15 6.75
N PHE A 77 -3.44 -2.71 5.57
CA PHE A 77 -4.13 -3.98 5.37
C PHE A 77 -3.17 -4.99 4.75
N ILE A 78 -3.38 -6.27 5.06
CA ILE A 78 -2.68 -7.38 4.42
C ILE A 78 -3.72 -8.33 3.87
N SER A 79 -3.52 -8.79 2.64
CA SER A 79 -4.26 -9.91 2.07
C SER A 79 -3.35 -11.11 1.92
N THR A 80 -3.66 -12.19 2.64
CA THR A 80 -2.99 -13.49 2.49
C THR A 80 -3.77 -14.33 1.49
N HIS A 81 -3.09 -14.87 0.48
CA HIS A 81 -3.74 -15.61 -0.61
C HIS A 81 -2.84 -16.73 -1.15
N LEU A 82 -3.47 -17.78 -1.71
CA LEU A 82 -2.78 -18.82 -2.44
C LEU A 82 -2.57 -18.38 -3.89
N GLY A 83 -1.32 -18.22 -4.30
CA GLY A 83 -0.90 -17.84 -5.65
C GLY A 83 -0.20 -18.97 -6.40
N ARG A 84 0.09 -18.73 -7.68
CA ARG A 84 0.89 -19.62 -8.54
C ARG A 84 2.22 -18.95 -8.89
N LYS A 85 3.38 -19.56 -8.60
CA LYS A 85 4.66 -19.17 -9.21
C LYS A 85 4.78 -19.68 -10.63
N LEU A 86 5.65 -19.02 -11.38
CA LEU A 86 6.27 -19.58 -12.57
C LEU A 86 6.94 -20.93 -12.24
N VAL A 87 6.66 -21.93 -13.07
CA VAL A 87 7.28 -23.26 -13.03
C VAL A 87 8.06 -23.42 -14.32
N PHE A 88 9.35 -23.71 -14.22
CA PHE A 88 10.19 -23.91 -15.41
C PHE A 88 10.04 -25.34 -15.96
N PRO A 89 10.33 -25.58 -17.25
CA PRO A 89 10.32 -26.92 -17.82
C PRO A 89 11.20 -27.89 -16.99
N GLY A 90 10.62 -29.00 -16.55
CA GLY A 90 11.29 -30.00 -15.70
C GLY A 90 10.99 -29.88 -14.20
N GLU A 91 10.31 -28.83 -13.76
CA GLU A 91 9.84 -28.69 -12.38
C GLU A 91 8.42 -29.27 -12.18
N ASN A 92 8.10 -29.65 -10.93
CA ASN A 92 6.81 -30.24 -10.60
C ASN A 92 5.73 -29.14 -10.48
N LEU A 93 4.64 -29.28 -11.24
CA LEU A 93 3.48 -28.39 -11.18
C LEU A 93 2.84 -28.30 -9.79
N LYS A 94 2.97 -29.33 -8.94
CA LYS A 94 2.47 -29.29 -7.56
C LYS A 94 3.21 -28.27 -6.70
N ASP A 95 4.45 -27.95 -7.04
CA ASP A 95 5.24 -26.93 -6.35
C ASP A 95 4.89 -25.52 -6.84
N SER A 96 4.00 -25.37 -7.84
CA SER A 96 3.59 -24.06 -8.34
C SER A 96 2.87 -23.21 -7.31
N LEU A 97 2.33 -23.80 -6.25
CA LEU A 97 1.52 -23.07 -5.28
C LEU A 97 2.40 -22.40 -4.23
N MET A 98 2.13 -21.12 -3.97
CA MET A 98 2.80 -20.38 -2.90
C MET A 98 1.80 -19.53 -2.11
N ILE A 99 2.13 -19.21 -0.86
CA ILE A 99 1.40 -18.20 -0.10
C ILE A 99 1.98 -16.83 -0.46
N GLY A 100 1.13 -15.96 -1.00
CA GLY A 100 1.42 -14.57 -1.27
C GLY A 100 0.75 -13.64 -0.26
N HIS A 101 1.29 -12.43 -0.15
CA HIS A 101 0.83 -11.35 0.69
C HIS A 101 0.83 -10.05 -0.11
N ASP A 102 -0.35 -9.46 -0.22
CA ASP A 102 -0.47 -8.09 -0.71
C ASP A 102 -0.59 -7.15 0.48
N ILE A 103 0.19 -6.07 0.47
CA ILE A 103 0.04 -4.96 1.39
C ILE A 103 -0.74 -3.84 0.71
N LEU A 104 -1.72 -3.29 1.43
CA LEU A 104 -2.46 -2.10 1.03
C LEU A 104 -2.31 -1.06 2.14
N ILE A 105 -1.74 0.09 1.82
CA ILE A 105 -1.65 1.24 2.72
C ILE A 105 -2.59 2.35 2.24
N ILE A 106 -3.30 2.97 3.17
CA ILE A 106 -4.27 4.03 2.88
C ILE A 106 -4.00 5.19 3.84
N LYS A 107 -3.94 6.41 3.30
CA LYS A 107 -3.94 7.64 4.10
C LYS A 107 -5.26 8.36 3.90
N THR A 108 -5.86 8.82 5.00
CA THR A 108 -7.12 9.56 4.99
C THR A 108 -6.99 10.86 5.74
N ASP A 109 -7.87 11.80 5.45
CA ASP A 109 -8.11 12.94 6.33
C ASP A 109 -8.84 12.53 7.62
N ASN A 110 -9.19 13.53 8.43
CA ASN A 110 -9.91 13.36 9.70
C ASN A 110 -11.38 12.97 9.52
N GLU A 111 -11.94 13.12 8.32
CA GLU A 111 -13.29 12.67 7.97
C GLU A 111 -13.30 11.27 7.31
N ASN A 112 -12.15 10.59 7.35
CA ASN A 112 -11.89 9.31 6.71
C ASN A 112 -12.03 9.31 5.18
N LYS A 113 -11.91 10.47 4.53
CA LYS A 113 -11.80 10.58 3.08
C LYS A 113 -10.40 10.12 2.67
N ILE A 114 -10.33 9.17 1.75
CA ILE A 114 -9.07 8.67 1.20
C ILE A 114 -8.40 9.81 0.42
N ILE A 115 -7.16 10.10 0.81
CA ILE A 115 -6.29 11.08 0.16
C ILE A 115 -5.34 10.39 -0.80
N ASP A 116 -4.85 9.20 -0.42
CA ASP A 116 -3.91 8.42 -1.23
C ASP A 116 -3.87 6.97 -0.74
N ALA A 117 -3.49 6.06 -1.62
CA ALA A 117 -3.33 4.65 -1.28
C ALA A 117 -2.34 3.96 -2.20
N PHE A 118 -1.60 2.99 -1.66
CA PHE A 118 -0.67 2.17 -2.41
C PHE A 118 -0.93 0.69 -2.14
N GLN A 119 -0.79 -0.13 -3.18
CA GLN A 119 -0.80 -1.58 -3.07
C GLN A 119 0.52 -2.14 -3.60
N TYR A 120 1.02 -3.19 -2.94
CA TYR A 120 2.24 -3.89 -3.33
C TYR A 120 2.15 -5.37 -2.98
N THR A 121 2.78 -6.23 -3.78
CA THR A 121 2.86 -7.67 -3.53
C THR A 121 4.23 -8.05 -2.98
N LEU A 122 4.31 -8.66 -1.79
CA LEU A 122 5.56 -8.79 -1.02
C LEU A 122 6.51 -9.91 -1.51
N GLU A 123 5.96 -10.96 -2.11
CA GLU A 123 6.69 -12.17 -2.52
C GLU A 123 7.14 -12.12 -3.97
N TRP A 124 6.47 -11.28 -4.76
CA TRP A 124 6.87 -10.95 -6.13
C TRP A 124 7.82 -9.77 -6.04
N GLY A 125 8.96 -9.92 -6.70
CA GLY A 125 10.06 -8.98 -6.58
C GLY A 125 11.12 -9.30 -7.60
N GLU A 126 10.70 -9.72 -8.78
CA GLU A 126 11.61 -9.63 -9.91
C GLU A 126 11.97 -8.15 -10.05
N TYR A 127 13.27 -7.88 -10.13
CA TYR A 127 13.73 -6.51 -10.24
C TYR A 127 13.32 -5.97 -11.62
N PRO A 128 12.79 -4.74 -11.74
CA PRO A 128 12.63 -3.72 -10.70
C PRO A 128 11.45 -3.98 -9.75
N LEU A 129 11.67 -3.80 -8.44
CA LEU A 129 10.63 -3.87 -7.42
C LEU A 129 9.51 -2.84 -7.66
N GLN A 130 9.81 -1.71 -8.27
CA GLN A 130 8.83 -0.67 -8.59
C GLN A 130 7.67 -1.19 -9.48
N SER A 131 7.90 -2.26 -10.26
CA SER A 131 6.88 -2.85 -11.15
C SER A 131 5.66 -3.40 -10.39
N ASP A 132 5.84 -3.82 -9.15
CA ASP A 132 4.78 -4.34 -8.27
C ASP A 132 4.15 -3.25 -7.38
N LEU A 133 4.57 -1.99 -7.51
CA LEU A 133 3.99 -0.88 -6.75
C LEU A 133 2.90 -0.17 -7.56
N TYR A 134 1.69 -0.17 -7.00
CA TYR A 134 0.52 0.47 -7.58
C TYR A 134 0.03 1.60 -6.70
N ARG A 135 -0.41 2.71 -7.30
CA ARG A 135 -1.01 3.85 -6.62
C ARG A 135 -2.47 4.02 -7.04
N SER A 136 -3.32 4.31 -6.06
CA SER A 136 -4.74 4.59 -6.30
C SER A 136 -4.93 5.95 -6.94
N THR A 137 -5.79 6.04 -7.95
CA THR A 137 -6.18 7.34 -8.56
C THR A 137 -7.50 7.87 -8.01
N ILE A 138 -8.03 7.28 -6.94
CA ILE A 138 -9.33 7.66 -6.40
C ILE A 138 -9.22 8.99 -5.64
N ASN A 139 -10.24 9.83 -5.78
CA ASN A 139 -10.38 11.04 -4.97
C ASN A 139 -11.76 11.01 -4.28
N GLY A 140 -11.77 11.13 -2.96
CA GLY A 140 -13.00 11.35 -2.20
C GLY A 140 -13.81 10.13 -1.79
N LEU A 141 -13.30 8.92 -2.03
CA LEU A 141 -13.86 7.71 -1.44
C LEU A 141 -13.64 7.74 0.08
N LYS A 142 -14.68 7.53 0.89
CA LYS A 142 -14.54 7.38 2.34
C LYS A 142 -14.22 5.93 2.71
N ILE A 143 -13.30 5.74 3.66
CA ILE A 143 -13.01 4.40 4.18
C ILE A 143 -14.26 3.83 4.87
N LYS A 144 -14.61 2.58 4.58
CA LYS A 144 -15.72 1.86 5.20
C LYS A 144 -15.43 0.37 5.22
N ASN A 145 -16.19 -0.36 6.03
CA ASN A 145 -16.10 -1.81 6.05
C ASN A 145 -16.48 -2.39 4.67
N HIS A 146 -15.78 -3.45 4.26
CA HIS A 146 -16.02 -4.17 3.01
C HIS A 146 -15.90 -3.30 1.74
N LEU A 147 -14.88 -2.43 1.70
CA LEU A 147 -14.48 -1.78 0.46
C LEU A 147 -13.92 -2.80 -0.52
N LYS A 148 -14.37 -2.73 -1.77
CA LYS A 148 -13.83 -3.56 -2.85
C LYS A 148 -12.58 -2.93 -3.44
N ILE A 149 -11.59 -3.75 -3.79
CA ILE A 149 -10.28 -3.26 -4.25
C ILE A 149 -10.38 -2.49 -5.58
N GLU A 150 -11.34 -2.83 -6.45
CA GLU A 150 -11.54 -2.18 -7.74
C GLU A 150 -11.98 -0.71 -7.60
N GLN A 151 -12.57 -0.34 -6.45
CA GLN A 151 -12.98 1.04 -6.17
C GLN A 151 -11.78 1.98 -6.04
N PHE A 152 -10.59 1.45 -5.74
CA PHE A 152 -9.37 2.24 -5.61
C PHE A 152 -8.75 2.63 -6.96
N LYS A 153 -9.12 1.96 -8.07
CA LYS A 153 -8.58 2.26 -9.41
C LYS A 153 -7.05 2.38 -9.40
N PHE A 154 -6.38 1.28 -9.04
CA PHE A 154 -4.92 1.23 -8.99
C PHE A 154 -4.31 1.31 -10.38
N VAL A 155 -3.23 2.07 -10.51
CA VAL A 155 -2.38 2.09 -11.70
C VAL A 155 -0.93 1.93 -11.30
N SER A 156 -0.13 1.32 -12.17
CA SER A 156 1.29 1.10 -11.92
C SER A 156 2.03 2.43 -11.76
N THR A 157 2.98 2.46 -10.83
CA THR A 157 3.84 3.63 -10.59
C THR A 157 5.06 3.67 -11.51
N GLU A 158 5.39 2.58 -12.21
CA GLU A 158 6.54 2.49 -13.11
C GLU A 158 6.44 3.45 -14.30
N ASN A 159 5.23 3.61 -14.85
CA ASN A 159 5.01 4.39 -16.07
C ASN A 159 4.88 5.90 -15.85
N ASN A 160 5.10 6.42 -14.63
CA ASN A 160 5.13 7.86 -14.28
C ASN A 160 4.13 8.75 -15.06
N LEU A 161 2.90 8.27 -15.31
CA LEU A 161 1.81 9.12 -15.81
C LEU A 161 1.25 10.04 -14.71
N PHE A 162 1.79 9.92 -13.50
CA PHE A 162 1.58 10.88 -12.43
C PHE A 162 2.57 12.01 -12.60
N GLU A 163 2.26 12.96 -13.49
CA GLU A 163 2.85 14.29 -13.37
C GLU A 163 2.53 14.79 -11.96
N ASP A 164 3.58 15.07 -11.17
CA ASP A 164 3.50 15.68 -9.85
C ASP A 164 2.87 17.07 -9.96
N ASN A 165 1.54 17.13 -10.01
CA ASN A 165 0.77 18.34 -9.83
C ASN A 165 0.17 18.32 -8.42
N PHE A 166 1.04 18.46 -7.42
CA PHE A 166 0.62 18.97 -6.10
C PHE A 166 0.43 20.48 -6.20
N GLU A 167 -0.60 20.92 -6.91
CA GLU A 167 -1.25 22.20 -6.63
C GLU A 167 -2.77 22.02 -6.65
N ASP A 168 -3.36 22.48 -5.55
CA ASP A 168 -4.76 22.70 -5.26
C ASP A 168 -5.73 22.58 -6.47
N GLY A 169 -6.46 21.47 -6.53
CA GLY A 169 -7.82 21.46 -7.06
C GLY A 169 -8.05 21.56 -8.58
N ARG A 170 -7.12 21.17 -9.47
CA ARG A 170 -7.44 21.08 -10.92
C ARG A 170 -6.99 19.78 -11.57
N VAL A 171 -7.98 18.95 -11.92
CA VAL A 171 -7.83 17.76 -12.77
C VAL A 171 -7.72 18.21 -14.23
N ILE A 172 -6.63 17.85 -14.91
CA ILE A 172 -6.52 17.94 -16.37
C ILE A 172 -6.59 16.53 -16.93
N TRP A 173 -7.55 16.28 -17.81
CA TRP A 173 -7.64 15.06 -18.61
C TRP A 173 -6.81 15.27 -19.87
N LEU A 174 -5.87 14.37 -20.18
CA LEU A 174 -5.27 14.30 -21.51
C LEU A 174 -5.78 13.04 -22.23
N LYS A 175 -6.06 13.25 -23.53
CA LYS A 175 -6.66 12.31 -24.48
C LYS A 175 -5.74 11.18 -24.87
#